data_AF-A0A3S3GPL2-F1
#
_entry.id   AF-A0A3S3GPL2-F1
#
_cell.length_a   1.000
_cell.length_b   1.000
_cell.length_c   1.000
_cell.angle_alpha   90.00
_cell.angle_beta   90.00
_cell.angle_gamma   90.00
#
_symmetry.space_group_name_H-M   'P 1'
#
loop_
_entity.id
_entity.type
_entity.pdbx_description
1 polymer ?
#
loop_
_entity_poly.entity_id
_entity_poly.type
_entity_poly.pdbx_seq_one_letter_code
_entity_poly.pdbx_strand_id
1 'polypeptide(L)'
;MDETLLRMHERLVDLCNDLIGLQGLCAVTGYEEELGRERASAALNAVISYLRDIGMESSWREPLLELSAALDDAKCGRVNPITKPAPMPPGTPNKLVLARADDGMAAAAVDILHMHCDMTTDEALSAAASALGYKKETLRQIRKNIRSPKTKKGSPKASKEAVAAYQYWLDELRRRSLPPRQFVDAMFATRGFKAHPWK
;
A
#
# COMPACT_ATOMS: atom_id res chain seq x y z
N MET A 1 22.62 15.79 20.46
CA MET A 1 21.72 15.43 19.36
C MET A 1 21.97 16.44 18.25
N ASP A 2 22.23 15.99 17.03
CA ASP A 2 22.57 16.86 15.89
C ASP A 2 21.41 17.82 15.63
N GLU A 3 21.71 19.12 15.53
CA GLU A 3 20.72 20.19 15.31
C GLU A 3 19.95 19.97 14.01
N THR A 4 20.57 19.32 13.03
CA THR A 4 19.96 18.89 11.76
C THR A 4 18.88 17.83 12.00
N LEU A 5 19.17 16.82 12.84
CA LEU A 5 18.23 15.75 13.16
C LEU A 5 17.02 16.27 13.95
N LEU A 6 17.23 17.24 14.84
CA LEU A 6 16.14 17.87 15.59
C LEU A 6 15.19 18.63 14.64
N ARG A 7 15.72 19.44 13.71
CA ARG A 7 14.91 20.15 12.72
C ARG A 7 14.16 19.21 11.77
N MET A 8 14.80 18.11 11.36
CA MET A 8 14.13 17.08 10.54
C MET A 8 12.99 16.40 11.30
N HIS A 9 13.18 16.14 12.60
CA HIS A 9 12.16 15.54 13.45
C HIS A 9 10.97 16.48 13.64
N GLU A 10 11.20 17.75 13.97
CA GLU A 10 10.16 18.77 14.10
C GLU A 10 9.36 18.91 12.80
N ARG A 11 10.05 18.94 11.65
CA ARG A 11 9.38 19.06 10.35
C ARG A 11 8.57 17.83 9.97
N LEU A 12 9.02 16.63 10.37
CA LEU A 12 8.27 15.39 10.18
C LEU A 12 6.99 15.39 11.04
N VAL A 13 7.06 15.89 12.27
CA VAL A 13 5.90 16.05 13.16
C VAL A 13 4.89 17.02 12.55
N ASP A 14 5.33 18.15 12.01
CA ASP A 14 4.46 19.09 11.29
C ASP A 14 3.76 18.43 10.10
N LEU A 15 4.50 17.68 9.27
CA LEU A 15 3.94 16.94 8.14
C LEU A 15 2.86 15.95 8.61
N CYS A 16 3.12 15.21 9.69
CA CYS A 16 2.15 14.29 10.26
C CYS A 16 0.89 15.03 10.74
N ASN A 17 1.04 16.19 11.37
CA ASN A 17 -0.08 17.02 11.83
C ASN A 17 -0.90 17.59 10.66
N ASP A 18 -0.23 18.06 9.60
CA ASP A 18 -0.89 18.53 8.38
C ASP A 18 -1.70 17.39 7.73
N LEU A 19 -1.12 16.20 7.64
CA LEU A 19 -1.79 15.01 7.11
C LEU A 19 -2.98 14.57 7.97
N ILE A 20 -2.89 14.69 9.31
CA ILE A 20 -3.99 14.43 10.24
C ILE A 20 -5.08 15.51 10.08
N GLY A 21 -4.71 16.78 9.94
CA GLY A 21 -5.63 17.89 9.69
C GLY A 21 -6.45 17.69 8.41
N LEU A 22 -5.84 17.11 7.37
CA LEU A 22 -6.53 16.72 6.13
C LEU A 22 -7.54 15.58 6.32
N GLN A 23 -7.41 14.74 7.36
CA GLN A 23 -8.43 13.75 7.72
C GLN A 23 -9.70 14.42 8.28
N GLY A 24 -9.58 15.63 8.84
CA GLY A 24 -10.67 16.44 9.37
C GLY A 24 -11.56 17.11 8.31
N LEU A 25 -11.22 17.01 7.02
CA LEU A 25 -12.06 17.50 5.93
C LEU A 25 -13.34 16.65 5.83
N CYS A 26 -14.45 17.06 6.45
CA CYS A 26 -15.71 16.31 6.40
C CYS A 26 -16.25 16.23 4.97
N ALA A 27 -16.66 15.03 4.55
CA ALA A 27 -17.28 14.86 3.24
C ALA A 27 -18.64 15.58 3.19
N VAL A 28 -18.84 16.42 2.18
CA VAL A 28 -20.18 16.91 1.83
C VAL A 28 -20.93 15.75 1.18
N THR A 29 -22.09 15.39 1.72
CA THR A 29 -22.94 14.30 1.20
C THR A 29 -23.17 14.47 -0.30
N GLY A 30 -22.75 13.48 -1.10
CA GLY A 30 -22.85 13.50 -2.57
C GLY A 30 -21.56 13.84 -3.33
N TYR A 31 -20.49 14.26 -2.65
CA TYR A 31 -19.22 14.69 -3.26
C TYR A 31 -17.98 13.97 -2.70
N GLU A 32 -18.15 12.73 -2.25
CA GLU A 32 -17.12 11.94 -1.56
C GLU A 32 -15.86 11.70 -2.42
N GLU A 33 -16.02 11.54 -3.75
CA GLU A 33 -14.90 11.37 -4.68
C GLU A 33 -14.07 12.66 -4.86
N GLU A 34 -14.72 13.82 -4.82
CA GLU A 34 -14.06 15.13 -4.98
C GLU A 34 -13.17 15.44 -3.77
N LEU A 35 -13.67 15.15 -2.55
CA LEU A 35 -12.86 15.21 -1.33
C LEU A 35 -11.66 14.24 -1.35
N GLY A 36 -11.80 13.08 -1.98
CA GLY A 36 -10.69 12.14 -2.16
C GLY A 36 -9.53 12.75 -2.95
N ARG A 37 -9.84 13.51 -4.02
CA ARG A 37 -8.85 14.18 -4.86
C ARG A 37 -8.22 15.38 -4.16
N GLU A 38 -9.00 16.14 -3.41
CA GLU A 38 -8.50 17.28 -2.62
C GLU A 38 -7.52 16.83 -1.53
N ARG A 39 -7.87 15.79 -0.76
CA ARG A 39 -6.99 15.20 0.25
C ARG A 39 -5.70 14.68 -0.35
N ALA A 40 -5.77 13.99 -1.49
CA ALA A 40 -4.59 13.46 -2.17
C ALA A 40 -3.64 14.55 -2.66
N SER A 41 -4.17 15.62 -3.25
CA SER A 41 -3.39 16.77 -3.71
C SER A 41 -2.74 17.53 -2.54
N ALA A 42 -3.49 17.77 -1.45
CA ALA A 42 -2.94 18.43 -0.27
C ALA A 42 -1.85 17.59 0.42
N ALA A 43 -2.04 16.27 0.53
CA ALA A 43 -1.03 15.36 1.08
C ALA A 43 0.25 15.34 0.24
N LEU A 44 0.12 15.33 -1.09
CA LEU A 44 1.27 15.36 -2.00
C LEU A 44 2.04 16.69 -1.89
N ASN A 45 1.34 17.81 -1.81
CA ASN A 45 1.94 19.13 -1.61
C ASN A 45 2.69 19.25 -0.27
N ALA A 46 2.17 18.63 0.79
CA ALA A 46 2.84 18.57 2.08
C ALA A 46 4.16 17.78 2.00
N VAL A 47 4.17 16.64 1.30
CA VAL A 47 5.39 15.85 1.04
C VAL A 47 6.41 16.65 0.23
N ILE A 48 5.98 17.32 -0.85
CA ILE A 48 6.87 18.16 -1.68
C ILE A 48 7.52 19.27 -0.84
N SER A 49 6.73 19.90 0.04
CA SER A 49 7.22 20.95 0.93
C SER A 49 8.23 20.42 1.94
N TYR A 50 7.96 19.25 2.54
CA TYR A 50 8.90 18.58 3.43
C TYR A 50 10.23 18.27 2.73
N LEU A 51 10.20 17.71 1.52
CA LEU A 51 11.41 17.37 0.76
C LEU A 51 12.23 18.63 0.41
N ARG A 52 11.57 19.74 0.10
CA ARG A 52 12.24 21.03 -0.11
C ARG A 52 12.94 21.49 1.16
N ASP A 53 12.26 21.40 2.30
CA ASP A 53 12.73 21.96 3.57
C ASP A 53 13.90 21.15 4.15
N ILE A 54 14.00 19.85 3.87
CA ILE A 54 15.18 19.03 4.20
C ILE A 54 16.33 19.14 3.18
N GLY A 55 16.19 20.01 2.16
CA GLY A 55 17.23 20.28 1.19
C GLY A 55 17.44 19.19 0.12
N MET A 56 16.42 18.37 -0.17
CA MET A 56 16.55 17.39 -1.26
C MET A 56 16.70 18.07 -2.63
N GLU A 57 17.54 17.46 -3.47
CA GLU A 57 17.79 17.88 -4.84
C GLU A 57 16.48 18.07 -5.63
N SER A 58 16.44 19.14 -6.44
CA SER A 58 15.26 19.50 -7.23
C SER A 58 14.83 18.40 -8.20
N SER A 59 15.78 17.63 -8.75
CA SER A 59 15.53 16.50 -9.66
C SER A 59 14.66 15.40 -9.05
N TRP A 60 14.68 15.24 -7.72
CA TRP A 60 13.83 14.28 -7.01
C TRP A 60 12.45 14.84 -6.68
N ARG A 61 12.31 16.17 -6.65
CA ARG A 61 11.05 16.88 -6.36
C ARG A 61 10.24 17.14 -7.62
N GLU A 62 10.89 17.26 -8.76
CA GLU A 62 10.28 17.58 -10.06
C GLU A 62 9.17 16.59 -10.47
N PRO A 63 9.34 15.26 -10.40
CA PRO A 63 8.24 14.33 -10.73
C PRO A 63 7.04 14.43 -9.78
N LEU A 64 7.27 14.81 -8.51
CA LEU A 64 6.19 15.00 -7.54
C LEU A 64 5.41 16.28 -7.81
N LEU A 65 6.11 17.35 -8.22
CA LEU A 65 5.48 18.60 -8.66
C LEU A 65 4.64 18.39 -9.92
N GLU A 66 5.14 17.64 -10.90
CA GLU A 66 4.39 17.26 -12.10
C GLU A 66 3.14 16.44 -11.76
N LEU A 67 3.25 15.49 -10.83
CA LEU A 67 2.11 14.72 -10.34
C LEU A 67 1.08 15.60 -9.61
N SER A 68 1.53 16.57 -8.81
CA SER A 68 0.62 17.52 -8.14
C SER A 68 -0.12 18.38 -9.14
N ALA A 69 0.59 18.92 -10.14
CA ALA A 69 -0.03 19.68 -11.21
C ALA A 69 -1.04 18.84 -12.00
N ALA A 70 -0.74 17.57 -12.25
CA ALA A 70 -1.65 16.66 -12.94
C ALA A 70 -2.91 16.33 -12.14
N LEU A 71 -2.81 16.22 -10.80
CA LEU A 71 -3.96 16.07 -9.93
C LEU A 71 -4.85 17.32 -9.95
N ASP A 72 -4.25 18.51 -9.96
CA ASP A 72 -5.00 19.78 -10.05
C ASP A 72 -5.64 19.99 -11.43
N ASP A 73 -4.93 19.64 -12.51
CA ASP A 73 -5.50 19.59 -13.87
C ASP A 73 -6.72 18.66 -13.91
N ALA A 74 -6.61 17.47 -13.33
CA ALA A 74 -7.71 16.51 -13.26
C ALA A 74 -8.91 17.04 -12.45
N LYS A 75 -8.70 17.81 -11.38
CA LYS A 75 -9.78 18.51 -10.66
C LYS A 75 -10.51 19.49 -11.57
N CYS A 76 -9.79 20.21 -12.43
CA CYS A 76 -10.34 21.16 -13.38
C CYS A 76 -10.83 20.53 -14.70
N GLY A 77 -10.92 19.19 -14.78
CA GLY A 77 -11.36 18.48 -15.99
C GLY A 77 -10.37 18.56 -17.16
N ARG A 78 -9.11 18.93 -16.89
CA ARG A 78 -8.04 18.95 -17.89
C ARG A 78 -7.32 17.60 -17.92
N VAL A 79 -7.02 17.13 -19.13
CA VAL A 79 -6.32 15.86 -19.33
C VAL A 79 -4.82 16.12 -19.44
N ASN A 80 -4.08 15.79 -18.39
CA ASN A 80 -2.63 15.94 -18.38
C ASN A 80 -1.95 14.74 -19.10
N PRO A 81 -0.99 14.95 -20.02
CA PRO A 81 -0.25 13.87 -20.66
C PRO A 81 0.45 12.90 -19.71
N ILE A 82 0.85 13.34 -18.51
CA ILE A 82 1.50 12.46 -17.52
C ILE A 82 0.54 11.42 -16.93
N THR A 83 -0.77 11.67 -16.96
CA THR A 83 -1.80 10.72 -16.53
C THR A 83 -2.25 9.82 -17.67
N LYS A 84 -1.76 10.03 -18.90
CA LYS A 84 -2.05 9.13 -20.02
C LYS A 84 -1.24 7.85 -19.83
N PRO A 85 -1.86 6.67 -19.97
CA PRO A 85 -1.12 5.41 -19.93
C PRO A 85 -0.04 5.42 -21.01
N ALA A 86 1.23 5.32 -20.60
CA ALA A 86 2.31 5.12 -21.55
C ALA A 86 2.15 3.75 -22.23
N PRO A 87 2.49 3.62 -23.52
CA PRO A 87 2.51 2.32 -24.18
C PRO A 87 3.47 1.39 -23.45
N MET A 88 3.00 0.20 -23.09
CA MET A 88 3.78 -0.75 -22.28
C MET A 88 4.96 -1.29 -23.10
N PRO A 89 6.20 -1.21 -22.59
CA PRO A 89 7.35 -1.87 -23.19
C PRO A 89 7.15 -3.39 -23.33
N PRO A 90 7.75 -4.05 -24.32
CA PRO A 90 7.74 -5.51 -24.41
C PRO A 90 8.31 -6.16 -23.14
N GLY A 91 7.60 -7.15 -22.58
CA GLY A 91 8.01 -7.83 -21.34
C GLY A 91 7.59 -7.12 -20.05
N THR A 92 6.84 -6.02 -20.15
CA THR A 92 6.29 -5.34 -18.96
C THR A 92 5.32 -6.27 -18.21
N PRO A 93 5.47 -6.40 -16.89
CA PRO A 93 4.47 -6.94 -15.98
C PRO A 93 2.99 -6.76 -16.36
N ASN A 94 2.26 -7.85 -16.62
CA ASN A 94 0.79 -7.82 -16.80
C ASN A 94 0.00 -7.42 -15.54
N LYS A 95 0.66 -7.30 -14.38
CA LYS A 95 0.06 -6.86 -13.11
C LYS A 95 0.83 -5.67 -12.58
N LEU A 96 0.10 -4.67 -12.09
CA LEU A 96 0.64 -3.54 -11.35
C LEU A 96 1.49 -4.03 -10.15
N VAL A 97 2.54 -3.29 -9.83
CA VAL A 97 3.43 -3.60 -8.69
C VAL A 97 2.64 -3.70 -7.38
N LEU A 98 1.68 -2.80 -7.17
CA LEU A 98 0.81 -2.79 -6.00
C LEU A 98 0.03 -4.11 -5.87
N ALA A 99 -0.61 -4.53 -6.97
CA ALA A 99 -1.38 -5.78 -7.02
C ALA A 99 -0.51 -7.03 -6.79
N ARG A 100 0.79 -6.95 -7.10
CA ARG A 100 1.74 -8.02 -6.80
C ARG A 100 2.14 -8.04 -5.33
N ALA A 101 2.32 -6.87 -4.71
CA ALA A 101 2.55 -6.77 -3.27
C ALA A 101 1.33 -7.26 -2.47
N ASP A 102 0.12 -7.03 -2.97
CA ASP A 102 -1.14 -7.52 -2.38
C ASP A 102 -1.20 -9.06 -2.38
N ASP A 103 -0.72 -9.72 -3.44
CA ASP A 103 -0.57 -11.19 -3.46
C ASP A 103 0.35 -11.68 -2.31
N GLY A 104 1.40 -10.91 -1.99
CA GLY A 104 2.30 -11.14 -0.84
C GLY A 104 1.62 -10.99 0.52
N MET A 105 0.89 -9.88 0.69
CA MET A 105 0.09 -9.61 1.90
C MET A 105 -0.97 -10.69 2.13
N ALA A 106 -1.69 -11.08 1.08
CA ALA A 106 -2.73 -12.09 1.15
C ALA A 106 -2.19 -13.45 1.59
N ALA A 107 -1.03 -13.86 1.05
CA ALA A 107 -0.36 -15.09 1.48
C ALA A 107 0.12 -15.02 2.93
N ALA A 108 0.63 -13.87 3.37
CA ALA A 108 1.07 -13.67 4.75
C ALA A 108 -0.12 -13.73 5.72
N ALA A 109 -1.24 -13.10 5.40
CA ALA A 109 -2.45 -13.14 6.22
C ALA A 109 -2.93 -14.59 6.48
N VAL A 110 -2.96 -15.43 5.44
CA VAL A 110 -3.31 -16.86 5.59
C VAL A 110 -2.35 -17.57 6.55
N ASP A 111 -1.06 -17.29 6.45
CA ASP A 111 -0.05 -17.91 7.30
C ASP A 111 -0.14 -17.43 8.74
N ILE A 112 -0.40 -16.15 8.96
CA ILE A 112 -0.57 -15.60 10.31
C ILE A 112 -1.79 -16.22 10.99
N LEU A 113 -2.93 -16.29 10.29
CA LEU A 113 -4.15 -16.92 10.81
C LEU A 113 -3.93 -18.41 11.12
N HIS A 114 -3.26 -19.14 10.22
CA HIS A 114 -3.01 -20.56 10.42
C HIS A 114 -2.02 -20.83 11.58
N MET A 115 -0.94 -20.06 11.68
CA MET A 115 0.14 -20.33 12.65
C MET A 115 -0.12 -19.74 14.03
N HIS A 116 -0.92 -18.68 14.14
CA HIS A 116 -1.07 -17.92 15.40
C HIS A 116 -2.50 -17.77 15.90
N CYS A 117 -3.51 -18.25 15.17
CA CYS A 117 -4.92 -18.08 15.52
C CYS A 117 -5.69 -19.41 15.61
N ASP A 118 -4.98 -20.54 15.72
CA ASP A 118 -5.50 -21.91 15.77
C ASP A 118 -6.47 -22.29 14.63
N MET A 119 -6.35 -21.61 13.49
CA MET A 119 -7.15 -21.91 12.30
C MET A 119 -6.49 -23.01 11.48
N THR A 120 -7.30 -23.92 10.95
CA THR A 120 -6.81 -24.83 9.91
C THR A 120 -6.38 -24.02 8.67
N THR A 121 -5.46 -24.57 7.87
CA THR A 121 -5.06 -23.90 6.62
C THR A 121 -6.26 -23.62 5.70
N ASP A 122 -7.27 -24.49 5.72
CA ASP A 122 -8.44 -24.35 4.86
C ASP A 122 -9.39 -23.24 5.34
N GLU A 123 -9.59 -23.11 6.65
CA GLU A 123 -10.34 -22.01 7.27
C GLU A 123 -9.63 -20.66 7.06
N ALA A 124 -8.32 -20.60 7.26
CA ALA A 124 -7.52 -19.39 7.04
C ALA A 124 -7.58 -18.94 5.57
N LEU A 125 -7.53 -19.89 4.63
CA LEU A 125 -7.72 -19.61 3.20
C LEU A 125 -9.12 -19.08 2.90
N SER A 126 -10.17 -19.69 3.46
CA SER A 126 -11.56 -19.21 3.27
C SER A 126 -11.74 -17.79 3.80
N ALA A 127 -11.26 -17.52 5.02
CA ALA A 127 -11.43 -16.21 5.67
C ALA A 127 -10.69 -15.10 4.92
N ALA A 128 -9.40 -15.31 4.62
CA ALA A 128 -8.61 -14.32 3.88
C ALA A 128 -9.12 -14.12 2.45
N ALA A 129 -9.55 -15.19 1.76
CA ALA A 129 -10.11 -15.08 0.41
C ALA A 129 -11.40 -14.27 0.40
N SER A 130 -12.30 -14.52 1.37
CA SER A 130 -13.54 -13.77 1.49
C SER A 130 -13.32 -12.29 1.81
N ALA A 131 -12.36 -11.98 2.69
CA ALA A 131 -12.05 -10.60 3.07
C ALA A 131 -11.45 -9.80 1.90
N LEU A 132 -10.58 -10.44 1.11
CA LEU A 132 -9.82 -9.80 0.04
C LEU A 132 -10.49 -9.90 -1.34
N GLY A 133 -11.64 -10.57 -1.45
CA GLY A 133 -12.34 -10.79 -2.72
C GLY A 133 -11.64 -11.76 -3.68
N TYR A 134 -10.79 -12.65 -3.18
CA TYR A 134 -10.13 -13.69 -3.99
C TYR A 134 -10.99 -14.95 -4.06
N LYS A 135 -10.81 -15.73 -5.14
CA LYS A 135 -11.18 -17.16 -5.11
C LYS A 135 -10.19 -17.91 -4.24
N LYS A 136 -10.69 -18.82 -3.39
CA LYS A 136 -9.90 -19.61 -2.45
C LYS A 136 -8.78 -20.40 -3.13
N GLU A 137 -9.05 -20.98 -4.30
CA GLU A 137 -8.10 -21.75 -5.10
C GLU A 137 -6.97 -20.86 -5.63
N THR A 138 -7.31 -19.63 -6.03
CA THR A 138 -6.34 -18.63 -6.48
C THR A 138 -5.42 -18.24 -5.33
N LEU A 139 -5.96 -17.94 -4.15
CA LEU A 139 -5.16 -17.60 -2.97
C LEU A 139 -4.27 -18.77 -2.53
N ARG A 140 -4.78 -20.01 -2.60
CA ARG A 140 -3.99 -21.23 -2.36
C ARG A 140 -2.79 -21.33 -3.30
N GLN A 141 -3.00 -21.06 -4.59
CA GLN A 141 -1.93 -21.12 -5.59
C GLN A 141 -0.91 -19.98 -5.40
N ILE A 142 -1.37 -18.77 -5.10
CA ILE A 142 -0.51 -17.62 -4.78
C ILE A 142 0.40 -17.94 -3.60
N ARG A 143 -0.18 -18.41 -2.48
CA ARG A 143 0.56 -18.80 -1.28
C ARG A 143 1.59 -19.89 -1.57
N LYS A 144 1.21 -20.91 -2.35
CA LYS A 144 2.12 -21.99 -2.78
C LYS A 144 3.31 -21.44 -3.59
N ASN A 145 3.05 -20.52 -4.52
CA ASN A 145 4.09 -19.92 -5.36
C ASN A 145 5.05 -19.02 -4.57
N ILE A 146 4.53 -18.27 -3.59
CA ILE A 146 5.34 -17.38 -2.74
C ILE A 146 6.24 -18.17 -1.80
N ARG A 147 5.74 -19.26 -1.19
CA ARG A 147 6.53 -20.16 -0.33
C ARG A 147 7.62 -20.94 -1.07
N SER A 148 7.49 -21.07 -2.40
CA SER A 148 8.46 -21.78 -3.24
C SER A 148 8.70 -21.01 -4.54
N PRO A 149 9.35 -19.83 -4.46
CA PRO A 149 9.43 -18.91 -5.59
C PRO A 149 10.39 -19.38 -6.67
N LYS A 150 11.35 -20.26 -6.33
CA LYS A 150 12.35 -20.80 -7.26
C LYS A 150 11.79 -21.95 -8.10
N THR A 151 12.10 -21.94 -9.39
CA THR A 151 11.92 -23.09 -10.30
C THR A 151 13.28 -23.75 -10.55
N LYS A 152 13.31 -25.07 -10.74
CA LYS A 152 14.54 -25.80 -11.12
C LYS A 152 15.02 -25.46 -12.54
N LYS A 153 14.11 -24.98 -13.40
CA LYS A 153 14.36 -24.40 -14.73
C LYS A 153 13.26 -23.36 -15.02
N GLY A 154 13.62 -22.12 -15.34
CA GLY A 154 12.68 -21.07 -15.79
C GLY A 154 12.59 -19.84 -14.89
N SER A 155 11.61 -18.97 -15.20
CA SER A 155 11.33 -17.75 -14.43
C SER A 155 10.73 -18.08 -13.05
N PRO A 156 10.86 -17.18 -12.05
CA PRO A 156 10.28 -17.37 -10.72
C PRO A 156 8.75 -17.53 -10.76
N LYS A 157 8.20 -18.38 -9.88
CA LYS A 157 6.74 -18.60 -9.77
C LYS A 157 6.00 -17.43 -9.12
N ALA A 158 6.72 -16.57 -8.43
CA ALA A 158 6.21 -15.37 -7.77
C ALA A 158 7.12 -14.19 -8.09
N SER A 159 6.54 -13.00 -8.17
CA SER A 159 7.30 -11.77 -8.36
C SER A 159 8.17 -11.44 -7.14
N LYS A 160 9.24 -10.67 -7.33
CA LYS A 160 10.12 -10.26 -6.22
C LYS A 160 9.35 -9.42 -5.20
N GLU A 161 8.43 -8.58 -5.70
CA GLU A 161 7.62 -7.68 -4.88
C GLU A 161 6.65 -8.46 -3.99
N ALA A 162 6.02 -9.52 -4.51
CA ALA A 162 5.15 -10.40 -3.73
C ALA A 162 5.91 -11.11 -2.61
N VAL A 163 7.12 -11.61 -2.90
CA VAL A 163 7.97 -12.30 -1.92
C VAL A 163 8.44 -11.32 -0.83
N ALA A 164 8.86 -10.13 -1.22
CA ALA A 164 9.29 -9.09 -0.28
C ALA A 164 8.14 -8.63 0.62
N ALA A 165 6.95 -8.39 0.05
CA ALA A 165 5.76 -8.01 0.82
C ALA A 165 5.34 -9.11 1.81
N TYR A 166 5.39 -10.38 1.39
CA TYR A 166 5.12 -11.52 2.27
C TYR A 166 6.06 -11.55 3.49
N GLN A 167 7.37 -11.38 3.27
CA GLN A 167 8.36 -11.34 4.35
C GLN A 167 8.15 -10.13 5.28
N TYR A 168 7.95 -8.96 4.68
CA TYR A 168 7.69 -7.71 5.41
C TYR A 168 6.56 -7.87 6.43
N TRP A 169 5.41 -8.43 6.03
CA TRP A 169 4.27 -8.57 6.93
C TRP A 169 4.49 -9.58 8.06
N LEU A 170 5.24 -10.65 7.80
CA LEU A 170 5.63 -11.61 8.86
C LEU A 170 6.60 -11.00 9.87
N ASP A 171 7.54 -10.17 9.41
CA ASP A 171 8.47 -9.47 10.29
C ASP A 171 7.76 -8.37 11.08
N GLU A 172 6.81 -7.67 10.45
CA GLU A 172 6.05 -6.59 11.07
C GLU A 172 5.09 -7.10 12.17
N LEU A 173 4.54 -8.31 12.02
CA LEU A 173 3.77 -8.97 13.09
C LEU A 173 4.61 -9.07 14.38
N ARG A 174 5.90 -9.40 14.27
CA ARG A 174 6.79 -9.53 15.42
C ARG A 174 7.09 -8.18 16.08
N ARG A 175 7.03 -7.08 15.32
CA ARG A 175 7.35 -5.73 15.82
C ARG A 175 6.17 -5.01 16.46
N ARG A 176 4.96 -5.17 15.92
CA ARG A 176 3.80 -4.36 16.32
C ARG A 176 3.13 -4.79 17.63
N SER A 177 3.49 -5.94 18.19
CA SER A 177 2.91 -6.49 19.44
C SER A 177 1.38 -6.52 19.48
N LEU A 178 0.73 -6.49 18.31
CA LEU A 178 -0.72 -6.58 18.19
C LEU A 178 -1.15 -8.06 18.23
N PRO A 179 -2.34 -8.35 18.77
CA PRO A 179 -2.94 -9.67 18.61
C PRO A 179 -2.99 -10.06 17.12
N PRO A 180 -2.57 -11.28 16.73
CA PRO A 180 -2.42 -11.67 15.33
C PRO A 180 -3.67 -11.44 14.46
N ARG A 181 -4.88 -11.69 14.98
CA ARG A 181 -6.13 -11.39 14.25
C ARG A 181 -6.32 -9.89 13.98
N GLN A 182 -6.09 -9.05 15.00
CA GLN A 182 -6.18 -7.59 14.86
C GLN A 182 -5.09 -7.04 13.93
N PHE A 183 -3.91 -7.67 13.93
CA PHE A 183 -2.86 -7.34 12.99
C PHE A 183 -3.30 -7.62 11.54
N VAL A 184 -3.93 -8.76 11.28
CA VAL A 184 -4.46 -9.10 9.94
C VAL A 184 -5.57 -8.13 9.52
N ASP A 185 -6.46 -7.70 10.43
CA ASP A 185 -7.43 -6.64 10.12
C ASP A 185 -6.74 -5.32 9.76
N ALA A 186 -5.74 -4.92 10.54
CA ALA A 186 -4.98 -3.71 10.27
C ALA A 186 -4.25 -3.80 8.91
N MET A 187 -3.72 -4.98 8.54
CA MET A 187 -3.16 -5.22 7.21
C MET A 187 -4.21 -4.96 6.12
N PHE A 188 -5.39 -5.55 6.24
CA PHE A 188 -6.47 -5.40 5.26
C PHE A 188 -6.96 -3.95 5.15
N ALA A 189 -7.05 -3.25 6.29
CA ALA A 189 -7.43 -1.84 6.34
C ALA A 189 -6.45 -0.93 5.59
N THR A 190 -5.14 -1.26 5.55
CA THR A 190 -4.16 -0.46 4.77
C THR A 190 -4.47 -0.41 3.26
N ARG A 191 -5.31 -1.33 2.78
CA ARG A 191 -5.72 -1.44 1.37
C ARG A 191 -7.20 -1.10 1.15
N GLY A 192 -7.87 -0.57 2.18
CA GLY A 192 -9.28 -0.19 2.11
C GLY A 192 -10.27 -1.37 2.16
N PHE A 193 -9.80 -2.59 2.48
CA PHE A 193 -10.70 -3.71 2.71
C PHE A 193 -11.38 -3.57 4.08
N LYS A 194 -12.68 -3.93 4.13
CA LYS A 194 -13.45 -3.89 5.38
C LYS A 194 -12.92 -4.95 6.35
N ALA A 195 -12.94 -4.63 7.65
CA ALA A 195 -12.64 -5.59 8.70
C ALA A 195 -13.53 -6.83 8.54
N HIS A 196 -12.91 -8.01 8.55
CA HIS A 196 -13.66 -9.25 8.45
C HIS A 196 -14.18 -9.61 9.84
N PRO A 197 -15.48 -9.88 10.03
CA PRO A 197 -15.98 -10.34 11.31
C PRO A 197 -15.41 -11.73 11.59
N TRP A 198 -14.38 -11.81 12.43
CA TRP A 198 -13.84 -13.08 12.89
C TRP A 198 -14.84 -13.71 13.85
N LYS A 199 -15.30 -14.93 13.52
CA LYS A 199 -15.99 -15.78 14.48
C LYS A 199 -14.99 -16.58 15.31
#